data_AF-A0A7S1GZJ6-F1
#
_entry.id   AF-A0A7S1GZJ6-F1
#
_cell.length_a   1.000
_cell.length_b   1.000
_cell.length_c   1.000
_cell.angle_alpha   90.00
_cell.angle_beta   90.00
_cell.angle_gamma   90.00
#
_symmetry.space_group_name_H-M   'P 1'
#
loop_
_entity.id
_entity.type
_entity.pdbx_description
1 polymer ?
#
loop_
_entity_poly.entity_id
_entity_poly.type
_entity_poly.pdbx_seq_one_letter_code
_entity_poly.pdbx_strand_id
1 'polypeptide(L)'
;KKQPQPKFGSAFSYVSKIKSRFVDRPEVYQTFLEILHKCKEESPPIEAVREEVAELFKGHDDLLYEFRHFLPDEPAKTKQQGIRHPSRKEPGVGGNRRVRAGAGR
;
A
#
# COMPACT_ATOMS: atom_id res chain seq x y z
N LYS A 1 20.79 0.24 -0.06
CA LYS A 1 19.71 0.97 -0.78
C LYS A 1 18.54 0.02 -0.98
N LYS A 2 17.57 -0.01 -0.05
CA LYS A 2 16.38 -0.88 -0.14
C LYS A 2 15.39 -0.20 -1.10
N GLN A 3 15.25 -0.73 -2.30
CA GLN A 3 14.18 -0.32 -3.20
C GLN A 3 12.84 -0.78 -2.61
N PRO A 4 11.87 0.11 -2.38
CA PRO A 4 10.48 -0.32 -2.20
C PRO A 4 10.02 -0.82 -3.57
N GLN A 5 9.95 -2.15 -3.70
CA GLN A 5 9.49 -2.80 -4.91
C GLN A 5 8.08 -2.30 -5.25
N PRO A 6 7.83 -1.95 -6.51
CA PRO A 6 6.62 -1.23 -6.85
C PRO A 6 5.41 -2.17 -6.80
N LYS A 7 4.26 -1.62 -6.39
CA LYS A 7 2.95 -2.30 -6.30
C LYS A 7 2.49 -3.01 -7.60
N PHE A 8 3.23 -2.85 -8.70
CA PHE A 8 3.02 -3.52 -9.99
C PHE A 8 3.19 -5.05 -9.93
N GLY A 9 4.05 -5.58 -9.04
CA GLY A 9 4.23 -7.03 -8.92
C GLY A 9 2.96 -7.75 -8.45
N SER A 10 2.22 -7.14 -7.52
CA SER A 10 0.96 -7.65 -7.01
C SER A 10 -0.16 -7.51 -8.05
N ALA A 11 -0.23 -6.37 -8.76
CA ALA A 11 -1.25 -6.14 -9.78
C ALA A 11 -1.10 -7.09 -10.98
N PHE A 12 0.13 -7.27 -11.49
CA PHE A 12 0.39 -8.20 -12.59
C PHE A 12 0.06 -9.64 -12.22
N SER A 13 0.46 -10.08 -11.02
CA SER A 13 0.13 -11.42 -10.51
C SER A 13 -1.37 -11.63 -10.38
N TYR A 14 -2.10 -10.62 -9.88
CA TYR A 14 -3.55 -10.66 -9.75
C TYR A 14 -4.26 -10.77 -11.11
N VAL A 15 -3.85 -9.96 -12.09
CA VAL A 15 -4.39 -10.01 -13.46
C VAL A 15 -4.10 -11.37 -14.12
N SER A 16 -2.88 -11.92 -13.92
CA SER A 16 -2.51 -13.24 -14.43
C SER A 16 -3.36 -14.36 -13.80
N LYS A 17 -3.66 -14.24 -12.51
CA LYS A 17 -4.53 -15.17 -11.77
C LYS A 17 -5.95 -15.18 -12.33
N ILE A 18 -6.54 -14.01 -12.57
CA ILE A 18 -7.86 -13.87 -13.21
C ILE A 18 -7.83 -14.51 -14.60
N LYS A 19 -6.82 -14.20 -15.42
CA LYS A 19 -6.66 -14.78 -16.75
C LYS A 19 -6.61 -16.30 -16.74
N SER A 20 -5.89 -16.89 -15.78
CA SER A 20 -5.80 -18.34 -15.65
C SER A 20 -7.09 -18.98 -15.12
N ARG A 21 -7.84 -18.29 -14.24
CA ARG A 21 -9.09 -18.80 -13.66
C ARG A 21 -10.26 -18.74 -14.64
N PHE A 22 -10.29 -17.72 -15.48
CA PHE A 22 -11.34 -17.49 -16.47
C PHE A 22 -10.84 -17.69 -17.90
N VAL A 23 -9.95 -18.66 -18.12
CA VAL A 23 -9.42 -18.98 -19.46
C VAL A 23 -10.54 -19.37 -20.43
N ASP A 24 -11.56 -20.08 -19.94
CA ASP A 24 -12.75 -20.47 -20.70
C ASP A 24 -13.81 -19.34 -20.80
N ARG A 25 -13.63 -18.24 -20.07
CA ARG A 25 -14.60 -17.13 -19.99
C ARG A 25 -13.92 -15.79 -20.23
N PRO A 26 -13.52 -15.49 -21.49
CA PRO A 26 -12.81 -14.26 -21.82
C PRO A 26 -13.65 -13.00 -21.58
N GLU A 27 -14.98 -13.13 -21.53
CA GLU A 27 -15.91 -12.04 -21.20
C GLU A 27 -15.63 -11.50 -19.79
N VAL A 28 -15.33 -12.36 -18.82
CA VAL A 28 -15.05 -11.96 -17.43
C VAL A 28 -13.83 -11.05 -17.35
N TYR A 29 -12.77 -11.40 -18.08
CA TYR A 29 -11.57 -10.59 -18.16
C TYR A 29 -11.83 -9.24 -18.84
N GLN A 30 -12.64 -9.23 -19.90
CA GLN A 30 -13.00 -7.99 -20.60
C GLN A 30 -13.82 -7.05 -19.71
N THR A 31 -14.86 -7.55 -19.05
CA THR A 31 -15.68 -6.76 -18.13
C THR A 31 -14.84 -6.21 -16.97
N PHE A 32 -13.88 -6.97 -16.44
CA PHE A 32 -12.96 -6.45 -15.42
C PHE A 32 -12.15 -5.24 -15.90
N LEU A 33 -11.68 -5.27 -17.15
CA LEU A 33 -10.95 -4.14 -17.75
C LEU A 33 -11.87 -2.94 -17.99
N GLU A 34 -13.12 -3.16 -18.39
CA GLU A 34 -14.11 -2.09 -18.53
C GLU A 34 -14.36 -1.38 -17.20
N ILE A 35 -14.53 -2.13 -16.10
CA ILE A 35 -14.69 -1.55 -14.75
C ILE A 35 -13.45 -0.72 -14.38
N LEU A 36 -12.24 -1.20 -14.67
CA LEU A 36 -11.00 -0.45 -14.43
C LEU A 36 -10.90 0.83 -15.26
N HIS A 37 -11.37 0.81 -16.51
CA HIS A 37 -11.42 2.00 -17.36
C HIS A 37 -12.43 3.02 -16.84
N LYS A 38 -13.63 2.57 -16.48
CA LYS A 38 -14.67 3.41 -15.90
C LYS A 38 -14.23 4.04 -14.57
N CYS A 39 -13.46 3.29 -13.77
CA CYS A 39 -12.82 3.81 -12.56
C CYS A 39 -11.85 4.97 -12.85
N LYS A 40 -11.18 4.98 -14.01
CA LYS A 40 -10.29 6.07 -14.42
C LYS A 40 -11.02 7.26 -15.03
N GLU A 41 -12.10 7.00 -15.75
CA GLU A 41 -12.84 8.03 -16.49
C GLU A 41 -13.81 8.79 -15.57
N GLU A 42 -14.70 8.06 -14.90
CA GLU A 42 -15.80 8.64 -14.12
C GLU A 42 -15.50 8.70 -12.62
N SER A 43 -14.46 8.00 -12.15
CA SER A 43 -14.13 7.88 -10.71
C SER A 43 -15.36 7.62 -9.81
N PRO A 44 -16.20 6.60 -10.12
CA PRO A 44 -17.35 6.26 -9.30
C PRO A 44 -16.94 5.93 -7.86
N PRO A 45 -17.90 6.03 -6.91
CA PRO A 45 -17.64 5.69 -5.52
C PRO A 45 -17.18 4.25 -5.37
N ILE A 46 -16.29 4.03 -4.39
CA ILE A 46 -15.65 2.73 -4.13
C ILE A 46 -16.68 1.61 -3.92
N GLU A 47 -17.83 1.92 -3.31
CA GLU A 47 -18.93 0.97 -3.14
C GLU A 47 -19.49 0.47 -4.48
N ALA A 48 -19.71 1.36 -5.44
CA ALA A 48 -20.22 0.99 -6.76
C ALA A 48 -19.22 0.11 -7.53
N VAL A 49 -17.93 0.46 -7.47
CA VAL A 49 -16.85 -0.36 -8.05
C VAL A 49 -16.79 -1.73 -7.39
N ARG A 50 -16.96 -1.80 -6.06
CA ARG A 50 -17.00 -3.06 -5.31
C ARG A 50 -18.17 -3.92 -5.74
N GLU A 51 -19.36 -3.37 -5.93
CA GLU A 51 -20.54 -4.12 -6.37
C GLU A 51 -20.36 -4.70 -7.78
N GLU A 52 -19.90 -3.89 -8.75
CA GLU A 52 -19.63 -4.37 -10.11
C GLU A 52 -18.60 -5.53 -10.12
N VAL A 53 -17.54 -5.42 -9.31
CA VAL A 53 -16.52 -6.48 -9.19
C VAL A 53 -17.05 -7.69 -8.41
N ALA A 54 -17.89 -7.48 -7.39
CA ALA A 54 -18.52 -8.55 -6.61
C ALA A 54 -19.44 -9.42 -7.46
N GLU A 55 -20.21 -8.83 -8.37
CA GLU A 55 -21.02 -9.57 -9.32
C GLU A 55 -20.17 -10.31 -10.35
N LEU A 56 -19.11 -9.65 -10.85
CA LEU A 56 -18.22 -10.23 -11.85
C LEU A 56 -17.47 -11.49 -11.33
N PHE A 57 -17.00 -11.45 -10.08
CA PHE A 57 -16.29 -12.56 -9.45
C PHE A 57 -17.16 -13.30 -8.42
N LYS A 58 -18.48 -13.33 -8.62
CA LYS A 58 -19.39 -14.04 -7.73
C LYS A 58 -19.00 -15.52 -7.60
N GLY A 59 -18.78 -15.98 -6.37
CA GLY A 59 -18.27 -17.33 -6.07
C GLY A 59 -16.75 -17.46 -6.04
N HIS A 60 -16.02 -16.37 -6.22
CA HIS A 60 -14.55 -16.29 -6.13
C HIS A 60 -14.13 -15.26 -5.06
N ASP A 61 -14.37 -15.59 -3.80
CA ASP A 61 -14.05 -14.74 -2.65
C ASP A 61 -12.56 -14.38 -2.55
N ASP A 62 -11.66 -15.22 -3.06
CA ASP A 62 -10.23 -14.94 -3.07
C ASP A 62 -9.89 -13.75 -3.98
N LEU A 63 -10.57 -13.61 -5.12
CA LEU A 63 -10.38 -12.48 -6.02
C LEU A 63 -10.95 -11.19 -5.41
N LEU A 64 -12.14 -11.27 -4.83
CA LEU A 64 -12.78 -10.13 -4.16
C LEU A 64 -11.96 -9.63 -2.97
N TYR A 65 -11.40 -10.54 -2.18
CA TYR A 65 -10.55 -10.18 -1.05
C TYR A 65 -9.28 -9.47 -1.52
N GLU A 66 -8.59 -10.00 -2.53
CA GLU A 66 -7.37 -9.37 -3.05
C GLU A 66 -7.65 -8.03 -3.75
N PHE A 67 -8.82 -7.87 -4.39
CA PHE A 67 -9.23 -6.60 -4.99
C PHE A 67 -9.31 -5.46 -3.96
N ARG A 68 -9.75 -5.74 -2.73
CA ARG A 68 -9.85 -4.72 -1.66
C ARG A 68 -8.49 -4.09 -1.33
N HIS A 69 -7.41 -4.86 -1.43
CA HIS A 69 -6.04 -4.38 -1.24
C HIS A 69 -5.55 -3.42 -2.33
N PHE A 70 -6.24 -3.35 -3.48
CA PHE A 70 -5.93 -2.43 -4.57
C PHE A 70 -6.71 -1.11 -4.49
N LEU A 71 -7.67 -1.00 -3.58
CA LEU A 71 -8.45 0.22 -3.38
C LEU A 71 -7.72 1.18 -2.43
N PRO A 72 -7.68 2.50 -2.72
CA PRO A 72 -6.95 3.48 -1.91
C PRO A 72 -7.56 3.73 -0.51
N ASP A 73 -8.74 3.20 -0.21
CA ASP A 73 -9.44 3.37 1.07
C ASP A 73 -9.13 2.27 2.10
N GLU A 74 -8.48 1.16 1.71
CA GLU A 74 -7.81 0.40 2.77
C GLU A 74 -6.71 1.30 3.29
N PRO A 75 -6.79 1.77 4.57
CA PRO A 75 -5.66 2.45 5.14
C PRO A 75 -4.53 1.48 4.89
N ALA A 76 -3.52 1.92 4.15
CA ALA A 76 -2.26 1.24 4.12
C ALA A 76 -1.85 1.17 5.59
N LYS A 77 -2.29 0.13 6.29
CA LYS A 77 -1.66 -0.41 7.47
C LYS A 77 -0.39 -0.99 6.87
N THR A 78 0.48 -0.06 6.48
CA THR A 78 1.91 -0.24 6.53
C THR A 78 2.10 -0.73 7.95
N LYS A 79 2.17 -2.04 8.06
CA LYS A 79 2.72 -2.71 9.20
C LYS A 79 4.20 -2.34 9.14
N GLN A 80 4.51 -1.08 9.44
CA GLN A 80 5.74 -0.74 10.11
C GLN A 80 5.57 -1.25 11.53
N GLN A 81 5.73 -2.56 11.58
CA GLN A 81 6.08 -3.40 12.70
C GLN A 81 6.77 -2.57 13.78
N GLY A 82 5.98 -2.12 14.75
CA GLY A 82 6.49 -1.85 16.07
C GLY A 82 6.96 -3.17 16.66
N ILE A 83 8.22 -3.51 16.45
CA ILE A 83 9.08 -4.16 17.45
C ILE A 83 10.51 -3.69 17.13
N ARG A 84 11.03 -2.75 17.93
CA ARG A 84 12.29 -2.89 18.71
C ARG A 84 12.78 -1.54 19.30
N HIS A 85 12.80 -1.55 20.63
CA HIS A 85 13.57 -0.74 21.59
C HIS A 85 13.02 0.61 22.09
N PRO A 86 12.52 0.65 23.35
CA PRO A 86 12.57 1.85 24.16
C PRO A 86 13.99 2.05 24.71
N SER A 87 14.29 3.29 25.08
CA SER A 87 15.46 3.72 25.86
C SER A 87 16.69 4.14 25.06
N ARG A 88 16.84 5.46 24.90
CA ARG A 88 18.00 6.16 25.45
C ARG A 88 17.65 7.64 25.61
N LYS A 89 17.24 8.02 26.84
CA LYS A 89 17.45 9.39 27.31
C LYS A 89 18.96 9.55 27.51
N GLU A 90 19.60 10.48 26.80
CA GLU A 90 20.91 10.98 27.20
C GLU A 90 20.81 12.49 27.42
N PRO A 91 21.44 13.02 28.48
CA PRO A 91 21.17 14.34 29.01
C PRO A 91 22.01 15.39 28.29
N GLY A 92 21.52 16.63 28.28
CA GLY A 92 22.28 17.79 27.81
C GLY A 92 23.55 17.98 28.64
N VAL A 93 24.69 18.06 27.96
CA VAL A 93 25.94 18.55 28.54
C VAL A 93 26.03 20.06 28.28
N GLY A 94 25.73 20.81 29.34
CA GLY A 94 26.04 22.23 29.41
C GLY A 94 27.50 22.46 29.78
N GLY A 95 28.03 23.58 29.27
CA GLY A 95 28.95 24.42 30.04
C GLY A 95 30.45 24.20 29.85
N ASN A 96 31.04 24.85 28.85
CA ASN A 96 32.46 25.21 28.90
C ASN A 96 32.63 26.71 28.61
N ARG A 97 32.36 27.49 29.66
CA ARG A 97 32.70 28.91 29.81
C ARG A 97 34.24 29.02 29.85
N ARG A 98 34.88 29.47 28.78
CA ARG A 98 36.30 29.83 28.78
C ARG A 98 36.42 31.30 29.18
N VAL A 99 36.67 31.56 30.47
CA VAL A 99 37.21 32.86 30.90
C VAL A 99 38.73 32.75 30.98
N ARG A 100 39.41 33.55 30.17
CA ARG A 100 40.85 33.74 30.17
C ARG A 100 41.14 34.91 31.11
N ALA A 101 41.74 34.65 32.26
CA ALA A 101 42.26 35.69 33.16
C ALA A 101 43.71 35.34 33.52
N GLY A 102 44.58 36.35 33.43
CA GLY A 102 46.03 36.22 33.47
C GLY A 102 46.66 36.17 34.86
N ALA A 103 47.91 35.76 34.84
CA ALA A 103 48.97 36.02 35.82
C ALA A 103 50.23 36.21 34.96
N GLY A 104 51.04 37.26 35.05
CA GLY A 104 51.49 37.95 36.24
C GLY A 104 52.96 37.61 36.44
N ARG A 105 53.85 38.36 35.77
CA ARG A 105 55.25 38.61 36.13
C ARG A 105 55.62 40.00 35.63
#